data_AF-A0A2V2Z0V6-F1
#
_entry.id   AF-A0A2V2Z0V6-F1
#
_cell.length_a   1.000
_cell.length_b   1.000
_cell.length_c   1.000
_cell.angle_alpha   90.00
_cell.angle_beta   90.00
_cell.angle_gamma   90.00
#
_symmetry.space_group_name_H-M   'P 1'
#
loop_
_entity.id
_entity.type
_entity.pdbx_description
1 polymer ?
#
loop_
_entity_poly.entity_id
_entity_poly.type
_entity_poly.pdbx_seq_one_letter_code
_entity_poly.pdbx_strand_id
1 'polypeptide(L)'
;MQLLITMGGNSLYKELLESEGYDVNTATASAFVQQRNKILPSAVESLFHIFTQSYTDIKDYRGYRLLAVDGSDLQIATDPTEMNTYYLNQPKTKGYNLLHLNAVYDLCNRLYIDHCSAAKGMQRGKGAGYYG
;
A
#
# COMPACT_ATOMS: atom_id res chain seq x y z
N MET A 1 -13.35 -7.70 5.39
CA MET A 1 -12.03 -7.22 4.91
C MET A 1 -11.42 -8.07 3.81
N GLN A 2 -11.76 -9.36 3.67
CA GLN A 2 -11.19 -10.23 2.63
C GLN A 2 -11.26 -9.61 1.23
N LEU A 3 -12.44 -9.13 0.81
CA LEU A 3 -12.63 -8.45 -0.47
C LEU A 3 -11.64 -7.29 -0.71
N LEU A 4 -11.35 -6.46 0.30
CA LEU A 4 -10.44 -5.32 0.16
C LEU A 4 -8.98 -5.75 -0.11
N ILE A 5 -8.58 -6.91 0.39
CA ILE A 5 -7.20 -7.42 0.30
C ILE A 5 -7.01 -8.25 -0.97
N THR A 6 -8.07 -8.83 -1.52
CA THR A 6 -8.01 -9.75 -2.65
C THR A 6 -8.31 -9.12 -4.00
N MET A 7 -8.57 -7.80 -4.08
CA MET A 7 -8.91 -7.16 -5.37
C MET A 7 -7.76 -7.27 -6.37
N GLY A 8 -8.05 -7.76 -7.57
CA GLY A 8 -7.05 -8.07 -8.60
C GLY A 8 -6.71 -6.92 -9.55
N GLY A 9 -7.26 -5.73 -9.33
CA GLY A 9 -7.04 -4.55 -10.19
C GLY A 9 -7.98 -4.45 -11.38
N ASN A 10 -9.07 -5.23 -11.43
CA ASN A 10 -10.15 -5.00 -12.39
C ASN A 10 -11.02 -3.80 -11.95
N SER A 11 -12.09 -3.53 -12.72
CA SER A 11 -13.10 -2.59 -12.28
C SER A 11 -13.77 -3.06 -10.99
N LEU A 12 -14.05 -2.13 -10.08
CA LEU A 12 -14.68 -2.40 -8.79
C LEU A 12 -15.98 -3.21 -8.93
N TYR A 13 -16.78 -2.90 -9.95
CA TYR A 13 -18.02 -3.64 -10.22
C TYR A 13 -17.77 -5.12 -10.54
N LYS A 14 -16.74 -5.42 -11.35
CA LYS A 14 -16.39 -6.79 -11.70
C LYS A 14 -15.88 -7.57 -10.48
N GLU A 15 -14.99 -6.96 -9.70
CA GLU A 15 -14.46 -7.56 -8.47
C GLU A 15 -15.58 -7.88 -7.46
N LEU A 16 -16.57 -7.00 -7.32
CA LEU A 16 -17.74 -7.22 -6.46
C LEU A 16 -18.63 -8.37 -6.93
N LEU A 17 -18.90 -8.45 -8.24
CA LEU A 17 -19.68 -9.55 -8.81
C LEU A 17 -18.97 -10.89 -8.60
N GLU A 18 -17.66 -10.94 -8.86
CA GLU A 18 -16.86 -12.15 -8.68
C GLU A 18 -16.83 -12.59 -7.20
N SER A 19 -16.74 -11.64 -6.26
CA SER A 19 -16.69 -11.98 -4.83
C SER A 19 -18.01 -12.50 -4.25
N GLU A 20 -19.13 -12.02 -4.78
CA GLU A 20 -20.49 -12.39 -4.33
C GLU A 20 -21.13 -13.47 -5.22
N GLY A 21 -20.38 -14.09 -6.12
CA GLY A 21 -20.87 -15.19 -6.96
C GLY A 21 -21.91 -14.79 -8.00
N TYR A 22 -21.84 -13.54 -8.51
CA TYR A 22 -22.76 -12.96 -9.49
C TYR A 22 -24.22 -12.92 -9.01
N ASP A 23 -24.45 -12.81 -7.71
CA ASP A 23 -25.79 -12.69 -7.14
C ASP A 23 -26.48 -11.40 -7.61
N VAL A 24 -27.79 -11.46 -7.88
CA VAL A 24 -28.59 -10.29 -8.29
C VAL A 24 -28.61 -9.19 -7.22
N ASN A 25 -28.38 -9.55 -5.96
CA ASN A 25 -28.31 -8.65 -4.81
C ASN A 25 -26.88 -8.17 -4.51
N THR A 26 -25.91 -8.42 -5.41
CA THR A 26 -24.54 -7.93 -5.27
C THR A 26 -24.55 -6.42 -5.01
N ALA A 27 -23.77 -5.99 -4.01
CA ALA A 27 -23.68 -4.59 -3.65
C ALA A 27 -23.19 -3.72 -4.81
N THR A 28 -23.71 -2.50 -4.91
CA THR A 28 -23.25 -1.54 -5.91
C THR A 28 -21.85 -1.02 -5.55
N ALA A 29 -21.08 -0.60 -6.58
CA ALA A 29 -19.77 0.01 -6.39
C ALA A 29 -19.81 1.23 -5.45
N SER A 30 -20.86 2.05 -5.53
CA SER A 30 -21.04 3.22 -4.65
C SER A 30 -21.29 2.81 -3.20
N ALA A 31 -22.14 1.80 -2.95
CA ALA A 31 -22.38 1.28 -1.60
C ALA A 31 -21.09 0.74 -0.99
N PHE A 32 -20.28 0.02 -1.76
CA PHE A 32 -18.96 -0.45 -1.32
C PHE A 32 -18.03 0.71 -0.95
N VAL A 33 -17.88 1.71 -1.81
CA VAL A 33 -17.01 2.87 -1.54
C VAL A 33 -17.46 3.63 -0.28
N GLN A 34 -18.77 3.81 -0.10
CA GLN A 34 -19.31 4.47 1.08
C GLN A 34 -18.99 3.71 2.38
N GLN A 35 -19.06 2.37 2.37
CA GLN A 35 -18.69 1.56 3.54
C GLN A 35 -17.18 1.52 3.76
N ARG A 36 -16.39 1.41 2.68
CA ARG A 36 -14.93 1.47 2.74
C ARG A 36 -14.44 2.77 3.38
N ASN A 37 -15.08 3.91 3.06
CA ASN A 37 -14.70 5.22 3.62
C ASN A 37 -14.90 5.32 5.13
N LYS A 38 -15.64 4.40 5.76
CA LYS A 38 -15.77 4.33 7.23
C LYS A 38 -14.58 3.64 7.90
N ILE A 39 -13.76 2.93 7.13
CA ILE A 39 -12.56 2.24 7.63
C ILE A 39 -11.46 3.28 7.75
N LEU A 40 -10.92 3.44 8.96
CA LEU A 40 -9.78 4.31 9.20
C LEU A 40 -8.52 3.73 8.54
N PRO A 41 -7.62 4.56 7.98
CA PRO A 41 -6.34 4.09 7.48
C PRO A 41 -5.54 3.28 8.51
N SER A 42 -5.56 3.72 9.77
CA SER A 42 -4.90 3.03 10.89
C SER A 42 -5.45 1.63 11.17
N ALA A 43 -6.68 1.31 10.75
CA ALA A 43 -7.22 -0.04 10.89
C ALA A 43 -6.53 -1.02 9.94
N VAL A 44 -6.18 -0.58 8.72
CA VAL A 44 -5.44 -1.40 7.74
C VAL A 44 -3.98 -1.56 8.18
N GLU A 45 -3.37 -0.51 8.71
CA GLU A 45 -2.03 -0.55 9.32
C GLU A 45 -2.00 -1.50 10.53
N SER A 46 -3.00 -1.41 11.41
CA SER A 46 -3.11 -2.31 12.56
C SER A 46 -3.26 -3.76 12.12
N LEU A 47 -4.07 -4.02 11.09
CA LEU A 47 -4.21 -5.37 10.52
C LEU A 47 -2.87 -5.90 10.00
N PHE A 48 -2.11 -5.08 9.28
CA PHE A 48 -0.78 -5.44 8.79
C PHE A 48 0.14 -5.86 9.95
N HIS A 49 0.21 -5.05 11.01
CA HIS A 49 1.05 -5.39 12.17
C HIS A 49 0.55 -6.64 12.92
N ILE A 50 -0.75 -6.78 13.15
CA ILE A 50 -1.33 -7.98 13.79
C ILE A 50 -1.00 -9.24 12.98
N PHE A 51 -1.17 -9.18 11.65
CA PHE A 51 -0.82 -10.29 10.77
C PHE A 51 0.66 -10.64 10.86
N THR A 52 1.54 -9.65 10.72
CA THR A 52 2.99 -9.85 10.79
C THR A 52 3.44 -10.38 12.15
N GLN A 53 2.86 -9.89 13.25
CA GLN A 53 3.15 -10.35 14.61
C GLN A 53 2.58 -11.74 14.94
N SER A 54 1.53 -12.17 14.23
CA SER A 54 0.98 -13.52 14.39
C SER A 54 1.92 -14.62 13.92
N TYR A 55 2.93 -14.26 13.11
CA TYR A 55 3.92 -15.20 12.61
C TYR A 55 5.05 -15.42 13.64
N THR A 56 5.08 -16.60 14.26
CA THR A 56 6.01 -16.91 15.37
C THR A 56 7.17 -17.84 14.98
N ASP A 57 7.03 -18.62 13.90
CA ASP A 57 8.04 -19.58 13.43
C ASP A 57 9.06 -18.92 12.50
N ILE A 58 9.87 -18.01 13.07
CA ILE A 58 10.86 -17.24 12.32
C ILE A 58 12.07 -18.11 11.96
N LYS A 59 12.35 -18.19 10.65
CA LYS A 59 13.49 -18.88 10.06
C LYS A 59 14.66 -17.93 9.90
N ASP A 60 15.83 -18.40 10.29
CA ASP A 60 17.10 -17.70 10.13
C ASP A 60 17.97 -18.34 9.06
N TYR A 61 18.82 -17.52 8.44
CA TYR A 61 19.91 -17.98 7.59
C TYR A 61 21.21 -17.96 8.38
N ARG A 62 21.71 -19.14 8.75
CA ARG A 62 22.96 -19.29 9.53
C ARG A 62 22.96 -18.49 10.84
N GLY A 63 21.81 -18.40 11.51
CA GLY A 63 21.63 -17.62 12.74
C GLY A 63 21.43 -16.12 12.53
N TYR A 64 21.27 -15.66 11.28
CA TYR A 64 20.99 -14.27 10.94
C TYR A 64 19.61 -14.13 10.29
N ARG A 65 18.90 -13.07 10.67
CA ARG A 65 17.66 -12.66 10.00
C ARG A 65 18.01 -11.79 8.79
N LEU A 66 17.74 -12.30 7.59
CA LEU A 66 18.04 -11.57 6.35
C LEU A 66 16.86 -10.67 5.96
N LEU A 67 17.11 -9.36 5.99
CA LEU A 67 16.13 -8.34 5.63
C LEU A 67 16.58 -7.64 4.33
N ALA A 68 15.66 -7.54 3.37
CA ALA A 68 15.80 -6.68 2.21
C ALA A 68 14.96 -5.41 2.42
N VAL A 69 15.48 -4.28 1.95
CA VAL A 69 14.73 -3.03 1.92
C VAL A 69 14.68 -2.57 0.48
N ASP A 70 13.48 -2.40 -0.05
CA ASP A 70 13.27 -1.95 -1.42
C ASP A 70 12.33 -0.75 -1.47
N GLY A 71 12.57 0.13 -2.44
CA GLY A 71 11.84 1.37 -2.67
C GLY A 71 11.02 1.29 -3.94
N SER A 72 9.73 1.61 -3.86
CA SER A 72 8.79 1.59 -4.99
C SER A 72 7.94 2.85 -5.03
N ASP A 73 7.63 3.33 -6.23
CA ASP A 73 6.68 4.42 -6.43
C ASP A 73 5.30 3.86 -6.76
N LEU A 74 4.32 4.18 -5.92
CA LEU A 74 2.93 3.81 -6.09
C LEU A 74 2.16 4.97 -6.70
N GLN A 75 1.55 4.75 -7.87
CA GLN A 75 0.62 5.71 -8.43
C GLN A 75 -0.72 5.62 -7.69
N ILE A 76 -1.15 6.75 -7.14
CA ILE A 76 -2.44 6.87 -6.45
C ILE A 76 -3.44 7.67 -7.31
N ALA A 77 -4.70 7.74 -6.84
CA ALA A 77 -5.71 8.53 -7.50
C ALA A 77 -5.23 9.98 -7.70
N THR A 78 -5.43 10.51 -8.89
CA THR A 78 -4.93 11.83 -9.23
C THR A 78 -5.77 12.91 -8.57
N ASP A 79 -5.11 13.70 -7.73
CA ASP A 79 -5.64 14.90 -7.09
C ASP A 79 -4.64 16.05 -7.29
N PRO A 80 -4.91 16.99 -8.21
CA PRO A 80 -4.07 18.15 -8.44
C PRO A 80 -3.94 19.12 -7.26
N THR A 81 -4.82 19.01 -6.26
CA THR A 81 -4.77 19.86 -5.06
C THR A 81 -3.76 19.35 -4.03
N GLU A 82 -3.42 18.06 -4.08
CA GLU A 82 -2.47 17.40 -3.19
C GLU A 82 -1.02 17.55 -3.69
N MET A 83 -0.50 18.77 -3.58
CA MET A 83 0.80 19.18 -4.13
C MET A 83 2.00 18.36 -3.63
N ASN A 84 1.90 17.75 -2.45
CA ASN A 84 2.98 16.91 -1.89
C ASN A 84 3.20 15.64 -2.72
N THR A 85 2.15 15.13 -3.36
CA THR A 85 2.21 13.89 -4.14
C THR A 85 2.02 14.12 -5.63
N TYR A 86 1.59 15.32 -6.06
CA TYR A 86 1.31 15.64 -7.46
C TYR A 86 2.58 15.93 -8.27
N TYR A 87 2.72 15.27 -9.43
CA TYR A 87 3.82 15.43 -10.37
C TYR A 87 3.32 15.80 -11.76
N LEU A 88 4.02 16.73 -12.41
CA LEU A 88 3.82 17.12 -13.81
C LEU A 88 5.07 16.75 -14.59
N ASN A 89 4.93 15.93 -15.64
CA ASN A 89 6.06 15.57 -16.50
C ASN A 89 6.52 16.74 -17.36
N GLN A 90 5.58 17.53 -17.87
CA GLN A 90 5.84 18.70 -18.71
C GLN A 90 4.77 19.79 -18.50
N PRO A 91 5.09 21.07 -18.75
CA PRO A 91 4.09 22.14 -18.74
C PRO A 91 2.91 21.80 -19.67
N LYS A 92 1.67 22.05 -19.20
CA LYS A 92 0.41 21.77 -19.94
C LYS A 92 0.09 20.29 -20.19
N THR A 93 0.72 19.35 -19.48
CA THR A 93 0.34 17.92 -19.51
C THR A 93 -0.52 17.54 -18.31
N LYS A 94 -1.24 16.41 -18.40
CA LYS A 94 -1.94 15.85 -17.24
C LYS A 94 -0.90 15.29 -16.26
N GLY A 95 -0.92 15.79 -15.03
CA GLY A 95 -0.12 15.24 -13.94
C GLY A 95 -0.75 14.00 -13.33
N TYR A 96 -0.06 13.46 -12.33
CA TYR A 96 -0.45 12.27 -11.59
C TYR A 96 0.13 12.32 -10.17
N ASN A 97 -0.44 11.58 -9.23
CA ASN A 97 0.04 11.55 -7.85
C ASN A 97 0.85 10.28 -7.58
N LEU A 98 2.01 10.42 -6.94
CA LEU A 98 2.88 9.33 -6.51
C LEU A 98 3.13 9.35 -5.00
N LEU A 99 3.11 8.16 -4.41
CA LEU A 99 3.61 7.88 -3.08
C LEU A 99 4.88 7.02 -3.21
N HIS A 100 5.95 7.40 -2.53
CA HIS A 100 7.14 6.58 -2.42
C HIS A 100 7.04 5.67 -1.20
N LEU A 101 7.14 4.37 -1.41
CA LEU A 101 7.08 3.32 -0.41
C LEU A 101 8.48 2.72 -0.25
N ASN A 102 8.98 2.68 0.98
CA ASN A 102 10.08 1.77 1.34
C ASN A 102 9.50 0.64 2.19
N ALA A 103 9.73 -0.61 1.77
CA ALA A 103 9.22 -1.78 2.46
C ALA A 103 10.38 -2.66 2.94
N VAL A 104 10.30 -3.12 4.20
CA VAL A 104 11.24 -4.07 4.79
C VAL A 104 10.68 -5.47 4.65
N TYR A 105 11.41 -6.33 3.95
CA TYR A 105 11.01 -7.69 3.64
C TYR A 105 11.97 -8.70 4.25
N ASP A 106 11.43 -9.64 5.01
CA ASP A 106 12.15 -10.77 5.55
C ASP A 106 12.25 -11.88 4.51
N LEU A 107 13.47 -12.12 4.02
CA LEU A 107 13.72 -13.02 2.90
C LEU A 107 13.46 -14.47 3.25
N CYS A 108 13.80 -14.89 4.47
CA CYS A 108 13.67 -16.28 4.90
C CYS A 108 12.22 -16.63 5.23
N ASN A 109 11.46 -15.66 5.75
CA ASN A 109 10.06 -15.83 6.19
C ASN A 109 9.04 -15.36 5.15
N ARG A 110 9.50 -14.73 4.07
CA ARG A 110 8.68 -14.18 2.99
C ARG A 110 7.62 -13.19 3.49
N LEU A 111 7.99 -12.36 4.45
CA LEU A 111 7.08 -11.51 5.21
C LEU A 111 7.50 -10.05 5.15
N TYR A 112 6.55 -9.15 4.90
CA TYR A 112 6.78 -7.72 5.10
C TYR A 112 6.71 -7.41 6.60
N ILE A 113 7.78 -6.83 7.13
CA ILE A 113 7.93 -6.58 8.57
C ILE A 113 7.52 -5.16 8.93
N ASP A 114 7.87 -4.22 8.06
CA ASP A 114 7.56 -2.81 8.24
C ASP A 114 7.55 -2.08 6.90
N HIS A 115 6.94 -0.90 6.87
CA HIS A 115 6.96 -0.04 5.70
C HIS A 115 6.90 1.44 6.10
N CYS A 116 7.50 2.30 5.30
CA CYS A 116 7.28 3.73 5.40
C CYS A 116 6.89 4.28 4.03
N SER A 117 5.84 5.10 4.02
CA SER A 117 5.38 5.76 2.81
C SER A 117 5.47 7.27 2.97
N ALA A 118 5.89 7.95 1.92
CA ALA A 118 6.07 9.40 1.92
C ALA A 118 5.82 9.98 0.53
N ALA A 119 5.58 11.29 0.47
CA ALA A 119 5.72 12.03 -0.76
C ALA A 119 7.13 11.81 -1.37
N LYS A 120 7.21 11.47 -2.66
CA LYS A 120 8.47 11.16 -3.34
C LYS A 120 9.51 12.31 -3.27
N GLY A 121 9.06 13.56 -3.14
CA GLY A 121 9.92 14.73 -2.92
C GLY A 121 10.54 14.83 -1.52
N MET A 122 9.97 14.16 -0.51
CA MET A 122 10.39 14.28 0.89
C MET A 122 11.53 13.31 1.26
N GLN A 123 11.69 12.22 0.51
CA GLN A 123 12.71 11.17 0.77
C GLN A 123 14.08 11.47 0.13
N ARG A 124 14.18 12.39 -0.85
CA ARG A 124 15.48 12.77 -1.47
C ARG A 124 16.34 13.69 -0.58
N GLY A 125 15.86 14.09 0.60
CA GLY A 125 16.50 15.08 1.48
C GLY A 125 17.30 14.55 2.68
N LYS A 126 17.50 13.25 2.85
CA LYS A 126 18.26 12.70 4.00
C LYS A 126 19.29 11.64 3.64
N GLY A 127 20.07 11.92 2.58
CA GLY A 127 21.29 11.20 2.22
C GLY A 127 22.60 11.95 2.56
N ALA A 128 22.52 13.11 3.21
CA ALA A 128 23.69 13.79 3.78
C ALA A 128 23.80 13.41 5.26
N GLY A 129 24.86 12.67 5.58
CA GLY A 129 25.05 12.05 6.89
C GLY A 129 25.08 13.06 8.04
N TYR A 130 24.58 12.60 9.18
CA TYR A 130 24.98 13.09 10.50
C TYR A 130 25.20 11.87 11.38
N TYR A 131 26.44 11.38 11.39
CA TYR A 131 27.02 10.79 12.59
C TYR A 131 27.71 11.93 13.33
N GLY A 132 27.22 12.20 14.53
CA GLY A 132 27.82 13.06 15.55
C GLY A 132 27.49 12.47 16.90
#